data_AF-A0A536BIV6-F1
#
_entry.id   AF-A0A536BIV6-F1
#
_cell.length_a   1.000
_cell.length_b   1.000
_cell.length_c   1.000
_cell.angle_alpha   90.00
_cell.angle_beta   90.00
_cell.angle_gamma   90.00
#
_symmetry.space_group_name_H-M   'P 1'
#
loop_
_entity.id
_entity.type
_entity.pdbx_description
1 polymer ?
#
loop_
_entity_poly.entity_id
_entity_poly.type
_entity_poly.pdbx_seq_one_letter_code
_entity_poly.pdbx_strand_id
1 'polypeptide(L)'
;MSRRVPPRGFFNSESPFGRLPTEPSFPTVRISRRGVLWIVVIAVLLLLLFLLKPFATLYTDYLWFRALGYGGVFGTRFAAQIWSFVIFAIVFWVIGAANVLLVLNSGRRLSSIGIRQRLVTTPSTILALLGVVLLGLLFGRIASGQWQTILTFLNQKPFNVQDPIWHKDVAFYVFTLPFYRFVWGWLLGVVILMILVVAGLYASRAGFQNLLLPARAIRHLSILAAAFAALLAIHYRLDLYELLLSKRGFVYGVGYADVAARIPAYWIMTVLMVLITVGLLANAAGARLTALPAALVVWLGAAFVLLVVFPGVIQRFQVGPSEQTKEAPYIKNEIAFTRQAYGIAGIADRPFTPRDTVTADAVARNPLTVQNARLWDPQLALPAALENQQSLRTYYSIYDVAVDRYQLGDQYLQLLLSARELDTSGLPEQAQNWVNLKLQYTHGYGVVAARANEATAEGDPVLTVKNIPPAGQPPVSQGGIYFGRHSNDHSDYALVDSSQAELDYLAETTHVTHWSGTSGVPLTSALRKLAFTVRFGDINV
;
A
#
# COMPACT_ATOMS: atom_id res chain seq x y z
N MET A 1 69.01 -77.08 -1.66
CA MET A 1 68.87 -76.59 -3.05
C MET A 1 68.83 -75.06 -3.04
N SER A 2 69.50 -74.45 -4.02
CA SER A 2 70.13 -73.14 -3.98
C SER A 2 69.19 -71.92 -3.88
N ARG A 3 69.55 -70.98 -3.01
CA ARG A 3 69.20 -69.55 -3.12
C ARG A 3 69.70 -69.02 -4.47
N ARG A 4 68.81 -68.36 -5.24
CA ARG A 4 69.19 -67.47 -6.34
C ARG A 4 68.63 -66.08 -6.04
N VAL A 5 69.55 -65.14 -5.89
CA VAL A 5 69.33 -63.69 -5.85
C VAL A 5 69.20 -63.20 -7.31
N PRO A 6 68.17 -62.41 -7.67
CA PRO A 6 68.21 -61.55 -8.84
C PRO A 6 68.59 -60.10 -8.46
N PRO A 7 69.08 -59.30 -9.42
CA PRO A 7 70.13 -58.31 -9.20
C PRO A 7 69.61 -56.90 -8.87
N ARG A 8 70.46 -56.14 -8.16
CA ARG A 8 70.33 -54.68 -8.00
C ARG A 8 70.53 -53.99 -9.36
N GLY A 9 69.45 -53.48 -9.94
CA GLY A 9 69.48 -52.45 -11.00
C GLY A 9 68.83 -51.19 -10.45
N PHE A 10 69.61 -50.17 -10.09
CA PHE A 10 69.94 -49.02 -10.95
C PHE A 10 68.78 -48.04 -11.22
N PHE A 11 67.84 -47.86 -10.29
CA PHE A 11 67.04 -46.63 -10.20
C PHE A 11 66.79 -46.25 -8.74
N ASN A 12 67.86 -45.81 -8.04
CA ASN A 12 67.69 -44.90 -6.91
C ASN A 12 67.40 -43.51 -7.47
N SER A 13 66.16 -43.28 -7.90
CA SER A 13 65.65 -41.93 -8.08
C SER A 13 64.96 -41.52 -6.79
N GLU A 14 65.74 -41.02 -5.82
CA GLU A 14 65.20 -40.05 -4.89
C GLU A 14 64.66 -38.89 -5.75
N SER A 15 63.34 -38.73 -5.75
CA SER A 15 62.72 -37.60 -6.45
C SER A 15 63.26 -36.31 -5.81
N PRO A 16 63.78 -35.34 -6.58
CA PRO A 16 64.26 -34.06 -6.05
C PRO A 16 63.12 -33.14 -5.58
N PHE A 17 61.88 -33.63 -5.64
CA PHE A 17 60.70 -32.98 -5.10
C PHE A 17 60.41 -33.59 -3.72
N GLY A 18 60.72 -32.82 -2.69
CA GLY A 18 60.33 -33.12 -1.32
C GLY A 18 58.84 -33.41 -1.21
N ARG A 19 58.46 -34.18 -0.18
CA ARG A 19 57.07 -34.52 0.16
C ARG A 19 56.17 -33.31 -0.10
N LEU A 20 55.26 -33.42 -1.07
CA LEU A 20 54.23 -32.42 -1.33
C LEU A 20 53.55 -32.08 0.00
N PRO A 21 53.28 -30.79 0.29
CA PRO A 21 52.54 -30.42 1.49
C PRO A 21 51.22 -31.20 1.48
N THR A 22 50.92 -31.85 2.60
CA THR A 22 49.57 -32.36 2.88
C THR A 22 48.57 -31.26 2.56
N GLU A 23 47.51 -31.60 1.82
CA GLU A 23 46.43 -30.69 1.44
C GLU A 23 46.06 -29.77 2.62
N PRO A 24 45.84 -28.46 2.40
CA PRO A 24 45.34 -27.59 3.44
C PRO A 24 44.00 -28.13 3.92
N SER A 25 43.99 -28.74 5.11
CA SER A 25 42.76 -29.14 5.77
C SER A 25 42.06 -27.87 6.21
N PHE A 26 41.02 -27.46 5.47
CA PHE A 26 40.11 -26.44 5.96
C PHE A 26 39.60 -26.92 7.32
N PRO A 27 39.65 -26.08 8.39
CA PRO A 27 39.11 -26.46 9.68
C PRO A 27 37.63 -26.80 9.50
N THR A 28 37.31 -28.09 9.52
CA THR A 28 35.92 -28.54 9.58
C THR A 28 35.42 -28.17 10.96
N VAL A 29 34.63 -27.11 11.05
CA VAL A 29 33.95 -26.74 12.29
C VAL A 29 33.04 -27.92 12.64
N ARG A 30 33.52 -28.81 13.52
CA ARG A 30 32.73 -29.91 14.05
C ARG A 30 31.77 -29.32 15.08
N ILE A 31 30.61 -28.84 14.60
CA ILE A 31 29.55 -28.37 15.49
C ILE A 31 29.07 -29.59 16.28
N SER A 32 29.27 -29.58 17.61
CA SER A 32 28.79 -30.64 18.48
C SER A 32 27.25 -30.70 18.44
N ARG A 33 26.65 -31.86 18.75
CA ARG A 33 25.17 -31.98 18.85
C ARG A 33 24.57 -30.94 19.82
N ARG A 34 25.33 -30.55 20.85
CA ARG A 34 24.98 -29.46 21.78
C ARG A 34 25.06 -28.09 21.10
N GLY A 35 26.05 -27.84 20.26
CA GLY A 35 26.16 -26.62 19.46
C GLY A 35 24.99 -26.45 18.46
N VAL A 36 24.58 -27.54 17.79
CA VAL A 36 23.39 -27.52 16.91
C VAL A 36 22.13 -27.21 17.70
N LEU A 37 21.95 -27.83 18.88
CA LEU A 37 20.81 -27.55 19.76
C LEU A 37 20.74 -26.07 20.14
N TRP A 38 21.85 -25.47 20.58
CA TRP A 38 21.90 -24.05 20.92
C TRP A 38 21.62 -23.14 19.73
N ILE A 39 22.14 -23.46 18.53
CA ILE A 39 21.83 -22.71 17.31
C ILE A 39 20.33 -22.76 16.99
N VAL A 40 19.71 -23.95 17.11
CA VAL A 40 18.26 -24.10 16.88
C VAL A 40 17.47 -23.32 17.93
N VAL A 41 17.84 -23.41 19.21
CA VAL A 41 17.17 -22.67 20.29
C VAL A 41 17.27 -21.16 20.06
N ILE A 42 18.46 -20.65 19.73
CA ILE A 42 18.67 -19.23 19.42
C ILE A 42 17.86 -18.83 18.18
N ALA A 43 17.85 -19.63 17.12
CA ALA A 43 17.08 -19.35 15.91
C ALA A 43 15.57 -19.31 16.19
N VAL A 44 15.05 -20.24 16.98
CA VAL A 44 13.64 -20.25 17.41
C VAL A 44 13.33 -19.03 18.27
N LEU A 45 14.21 -18.67 19.20
CA LEU A 45 14.02 -17.51 20.07
C LEU A 45 14.03 -16.21 19.27
N LEU A 46 14.96 -16.05 18.32
CA LEU A 46 14.99 -14.91 17.40
C LEU A 46 13.73 -14.85 16.53
N LEU A 47 13.23 -16.00 16.06
CA LEU A 47 11.97 -16.06 15.31
C LEU A 47 10.78 -15.63 16.17
N LEU A 48 10.70 -16.10 17.41
CA LEU A 48 9.64 -15.70 18.35
C LEU A 48 9.69 -14.20 18.65
N LEU A 49 10.88 -13.64 18.88
CA LEU A 49 11.07 -12.20 19.07
C LEU A 49 10.66 -11.41 17.82
N PHE A 50 11.02 -11.89 16.63
CA PHE A 50 10.62 -11.27 15.36
C PHE A 50 9.09 -11.28 15.15
N LEU A 51 8.41 -12.35 15.56
CA LEU A 51 6.97 -12.50 15.42
C LEU A 51 6.16 -11.82 16.54
N LEU A 52 6.80 -11.41 17.63
CA LEU A 52 6.14 -10.81 18.79
C LEU A 52 5.38 -9.53 18.44
N LYS A 53 6.04 -8.59 17.75
CA LYS A 53 5.41 -7.30 17.35
C LYS A 53 4.25 -7.47 16.36
N PRO A 54 4.37 -8.27 15.28
CA PRO A 54 3.24 -8.58 14.41
C PRO A 54 2.04 -9.17 15.15
N PHE A 55 2.29 -10.12 16.08
CA PHE A 55 1.22 -10.74 16.86
C PHE A 55 0.56 -9.75 17.83
N ALA A 56 1.37 -8.96 18.54
CA ALA A 56 0.89 -7.90 19.43
C ALA A 56 0.03 -6.87 18.67
N THR A 57 0.47 -6.47 17.48
CA THR A 57 -0.28 -5.56 16.60
C THR A 57 -1.61 -6.17 16.18
N LEU A 58 -1.61 -7.44 15.73
CA LEU A 58 -2.83 -8.15 15.33
C LEU A 58 -3.83 -8.26 16.49
N TYR A 59 -3.35 -8.62 17.68
CA TYR A 59 -4.19 -8.79 18.86
C TYR A 59 -4.74 -7.46 19.38
N THR A 60 -3.92 -6.41 19.41
CA THR A 60 -4.35 -5.06 19.82
C THR A 60 -5.32 -4.43 18.81
N ASP A 61 -5.10 -4.61 17.50
CA ASP A 61 -6.06 -4.20 16.47
C ASP A 61 -7.40 -4.94 16.67
N TYR A 62 -7.38 -6.26 16.92
CA TYR A 62 -8.61 -7.01 17.21
C TYR A 62 -9.38 -6.44 18.40
N LEU A 63 -8.67 -6.13 19.50
CA LEU A 63 -9.28 -5.53 20.68
C LEU A 63 -9.86 -4.14 20.38
N TRP A 64 -9.17 -3.32 19.59
CA TRP A 64 -9.63 -2.00 19.17
C TRP A 64 -10.89 -2.07 18.31
N PHE A 65 -10.91 -2.93 17.28
CA PHE A 65 -12.10 -3.15 16.45
C PHE A 65 -13.29 -3.64 17.29
N ARG A 66 -13.04 -4.53 18.26
CA ARG A 66 -14.08 -5.01 19.18
C ARG A 66 -14.60 -3.90 20.08
N ALA A 67 -13.74 -3.03 20.61
CA ALA A 67 -14.13 -1.90 21.44
C ALA A 67 -15.05 -0.91 20.70
N LEU A 68 -14.82 -0.73 19.39
CA LEU A 68 -15.68 0.10 18.53
C LEU A 68 -16.94 -0.59 18.03
N GLY A 69 -17.21 -1.85 18.41
CA GLY A 69 -18.34 -2.63 17.91
C GLY A 69 -18.15 -3.21 16.50
N TYR A 70 -16.98 -3.03 15.89
CA TYR A 70 -16.63 -3.49 14.53
C TYR A 70 -15.85 -4.81 14.50
N GLY A 71 -15.99 -5.66 15.53
CA GLY A 71 -15.31 -6.97 15.58
C GLY A 71 -15.60 -7.87 14.36
N GLY A 72 -16.81 -7.79 13.80
CA GLY A 72 -17.15 -8.51 12.56
C GLY A 72 -16.40 -8.02 11.32
N VAL A 73 -16.08 -6.72 11.26
CA VAL A 73 -15.27 -6.13 10.17
C VAL A 73 -13.84 -6.65 10.26
N PHE A 74 -13.26 -6.71 11.47
CA PHE A 74 -11.95 -7.32 11.68
C PHE A 74 -11.94 -8.80 11.25
N GLY A 75 -12.93 -9.57 11.67
CA GLY A 75 -13.05 -10.99 11.30
C GLY A 75 -13.11 -11.18 9.78
N THR A 76 -13.91 -10.38 9.09
CA THR A 76 -14.04 -10.43 7.61
C THR A 76 -12.73 -10.06 6.93
N ARG A 77 -12.08 -8.95 7.35
CA ARG A 77 -10.76 -8.53 6.85
C ARG A 77 -9.71 -9.61 7.07
N PHE A 78 -9.62 -10.15 8.29
CA PHE A 78 -8.61 -11.13 8.67
C PHE A 78 -8.80 -12.46 7.93
N ALA A 79 -10.04 -12.94 7.83
CA ALA A 79 -10.36 -14.11 7.03
C ALA A 79 -9.97 -13.91 5.56
N ALA A 80 -10.30 -12.74 4.99
CA ALA A 80 -9.90 -12.37 3.64
C ALA A 80 -8.40 -12.39 3.40
N GLN A 81 -7.64 -11.84 4.34
CA GLN A 81 -6.18 -11.88 4.32
C GLN A 81 -5.62 -13.30 4.37
N ILE A 82 -6.20 -14.18 5.20
CA ILE A 82 -5.75 -15.58 5.33
C ILE A 82 -6.05 -16.38 4.06
N TRP A 83 -7.30 -16.39 3.59
CA TRP A 83 -7.61 -17.24 2.45
C TRP A 83 -6.94 -16.73 1.17
N SER A 84 -6.80 -15.40 0.99
CA SER A 84 -6.02 -14.83 -0.12
C SER A 84 -4.55 -15.24 -0.05
N PHE A 85 -3.96 -15.23 1.15
CA PHE A 85 -2.59 -15.73 1.36
C PHE A 85 -2.48 -17.19 0.91
N VAL A 86 -3.35 -18.06 1.43
CA VAL A 86 -3.29 -19.51 1.20
C VAL A 86 -3.50 -19.84 -0.28
N ILE A 87 -4.54 -19.30 -0.91
CA ILE A 87 -4.85 -19.60 -2.32
C ILE A 87 -3.69 -19.21 -3.23
N PHE A 88 -3.19 -17.97 -3.11
CA PHE A 88 -2.13 -17.49 -3.99
C PHE A 88 -0.77 -18.14 -3.67
N ALA A 89 -0.47 -18.46 -2.41
CA ALA A 89 0.71 -19.24 -2.06
C ALA A 89 0.68 -20.64 -2.68
N ILE A 90 -0.48 -21.34 -2.63
CA ILE A 90 -0.65 -22.65 -3.25
C ILE A 90 -0.47 -22.56 -4.77
N VAL A 91 -1.11 -21.59 -5.42
CA VAL A 91 -0.95 -21.39 -6.88
C VAL A 91 0.51 -21.14 -7.23
N PHE A 92 1.23 -20.32 -6.45
CA PHE A 92 2.65 -20.08 -6.64
C PHE A 92 3.45 -21.37 -6.49
N TRP A 93 3.23 -22.15 -5.43
CA TRP A 93 3.97 -23.38 -5.19
C TRP A 93 3.71 -24.41 -6.28
N VAL A 94 2.50 -24.53 -6.80
CA VAL A 94 2.18 -25.42 -7.93
C VAL A 94 2.99 -25.00 -9.16
N ILE A 95 2.96 -23.72 -9.54
CA ILE A 95 3.70 -23.21 -10.70
C ILE A 95 5.22 -23.33 -10.49
N GLY A 96 5.71 -22.92 -9.32
CA GLY A 96 7.13 -22.92 -8.99
C GLY A 96 7.71 -24.33 -8.88
N ALA A 97 7.01 -25.25 -8.22
CA ALA A 97 7.43 -26.65 -8.13
C ALA A 97 7.43 -27.30 -9.52
N ALA A 98 6.40 -27.08 -10.34
CA ALA A 98 6.39 -27.60 -11.71
C ALA A 98 7.61 -27.12 -12.51
N ASN A 99 7.93 -25.83 -12.47
CA ASN A 99 9.07 -25.27 -13.18
C ASN A 99 10.41 -25.80 -12.66
N VAL A 100 10.63 -25.80 -11.34
CA VAL A 100 11.88 -26.29 -10.76
C VAL A 100 12.05 -27.79 -11.04
N LEU A 101 11.03 -28.61 -10.83
CA LEU A 101 11.09 -30.06 -11.05
C LEU A 101 11.42 -30.40 -12.52
N LEU A 102 10.91 -29.64 -13.49
CA LEU A 102 11.26 -29.80 -14.91
C LEU A 102 12.76 -29.58 -15.17
N VAL A 103 13.36 -28.56 -14.55
CA VAL A 103 14.81 -28.33 -14.61
C VAL A 103 15.57 -29.46 -13.94
N LEU A 104 15.12 -29.90 -12.76
CA LEU A 104 15.78 -30.97 -11.99
C LEU A 104 15.80 -32.29 -12.76
N ASN A 105 14.67 -32.68 -13.37
CA ASN A 105 14.55 -33.88 -14.20
C ASN A 105 15.33 -33.82 -15.53
N SER A 106 15.80 -32.64 -15.94
CA SER A 106 16.51 -32.47 -17.21
C SER A 106 17.96 -32.98 -17.19
N GLY A 107 18.55 -33.24 -16.02
CA GLY A 107 19.92 -33.74 -15.86
C GLY A 107 19.99 -35.26 -15.63
N ARG A 108 20.73 -35.97 -16.50
CA ARG A 108 21.09 -37.40 -16.47
C ARG A 108 20.08 -38.42 -17.03
N ARG A 109 20.17 -38.64 -18.35
CA ARG A 109 20.16 -39.99 -18.94
C ARG A 109 21.59 -40.36 -19.34
N LEU A 110 22.42 -40.71 -18.37
CA LEU A 110 23.60 -41.56 -18.59
C LEU A 110 23.29 -42.89 -17.91
N SER A 111 22.48 -43.71 -18.58
CA SER A 111 22.07 -45.03 -18.10
C SER A 111 23.06 -46.13 -18.51
N SER A 112 24.37 -45.84 -18.60
CA SER A 112 25.38 -46.90 -18.80
C SER A 112 25.93 -47.46 -17.48
N ILE A 113 25.65 -46.81 -16.35
CA ILE A 113 26.06 -47.29 -15.02
C ILE A 113 24.83 -47.19 -14.11
N GLY A 114 24.36 -48.34 -13.61
CA GLY A 114 23.07 -48.54 -12.94
C GLY A 114 22.88 -47.88 -11.58
N ILE A 115 23.33 -46.63 -11.40
CA ILE A 115 23.09 -45.84 -10.18
C ILE A 115 21.95 -44.85 -10.48
N ARG A 116 20.72 -45.26 -10.14
CA ARG A 116 19.58 -44.33 -10.03
C ARG A 116 19.82 -43.43 -8.81
N GLN A 117 20.51 -42.31 -8.99
CA GLN A 117 20.49 -41.26 -7.97
C GLN A 117 19.05 -40.75 -7.82
N ARG A 118 18.47 -40.94 -6.63
CA ARG A 118 17.14 -40.45 -6.27
C ARG A 118 17.16 -38.93 -6.38
N LEU A 119 16.21 -38.36 -7.12
CA LEU A 119 16.18 -36.94 -7.55
C LEU A 119 16.23 -35.90 -6.41
N VAL A 120 16.02 -36.32 -5.16
CA VAL A 120 15.73 -35.48 -3.99
C VAL A 120 16.95 -35.32 -3.06
N THR A 121 18.10 -35.92 -3.36
CA THR A 121 19.23 -35.94 -2.41
C THR A 121 20.40 -35.00 -2.75
N THR A 122 20.31 -34.19 -3.82
CA THR A 122 21.35 -33.18 -4.12
C THR A 122 21.05 -31.89 -3.36
N PRO A 123 21.99 -31.31 -2.58
CA PRO A 123 21.76 -30.10 -1.80
C PRO A 123 21.16 -28.92 -2.59
N SER A 124 21.53 -28.76 -3.86
CA SER A 124 20.97 -27.72 -4.74
C SER A 124 19.48 -27.90 -5.06
N THR A 125 18.96 -29.13 -5.09
CA THR A 125 17.53 -29.40 -5.28
C THR A 125 16.71 -29.02 -4.05
N ILE A 126 17.24 -29.32 -2.87
CA ILE A 126 16.61 -28.98 -1.59
C ILE A 126 16.60 -27.46 -1.41
N LEU A 127 17.71 -26.78 -1.71
CA LEU A 127 17.79 -25.32 -1.68
C LEU A 127 16.84 -24.65 -2.68
N ALA A 128 16.71 -25.18 -3.89
CA ALA A 128 15.77 -24.63 -4.89
C ALA A 128 14.30 -24.81 -4.48
N LEU A 129 13.94 -25.99 -3.95
CA LEU A 129 12.59 -26.25 -3.44
C LEU A 129 12.28 -25.40 -2.19
N LEU A 130 13.23 -25.26 -1.28
CA LEU A 130 13.12 -24.34 -0.14
C LEU A 130 12.92 -22.90 -0.62
N GLY A 131 13.66 -22.48 -1.66
CA GLY A 131 13.47 -21.19 -2.32
C GLY A 131 12.06 -21.00 -2.86
N VAL A 132 11.49 -22.00 -3.54
CA VAL A 132 10.09 -21.96 -4.02
C VAL A 132 9.10 -21.84 -2.85
N VAL A 133 9.33 -22.58 -1.76
CA VAL A 133 8.47 -22.49 -0.56
C VAL A 133 8.50 -21.06 0.00
N LEU A 134 9.68 -20.51 0.25
CA LEU A 134 9.86 -19.16 0.79
C LEU A 134 9.28 -18.07 -0.14
N LEU A 135 9.50 -18.19 -1.45
CA LEU A 135 8.96 -17.26 -2.43
C LEU A 135 7.43 -17.35 -2.51
N GLY A 136 6.83 -18.54 -2.36
CA GLY A 136 5.38 -18.65 -2.33
C GLY A 136 4.76 -18.06 -1.07
N LEU A 137 5.44 -18.11 0.09
CA LEU A 137 5.01 -17.36 1.28
C LEU A 137 5.05 -15.85 1.01
N LEU A 138 6.08 -15.35 0.32
CA LEU A 138 6.17 -13.94 -0.07
C LEU A 138 5.04 -13.54 -1.03
N PHE A 139 4.80 -14.30 -2.09
CA PHE A 139 3.74 -14.02 -3.07
C PHE A 139 2.34 -14.16 -2.47
N GLY A 140 2.14 -15.10 -1.54
CA GLY A 140 0.92 -15.18 -0.72
C GLY A 140 0.75 -13.95 0.16
N ARG A 141 1.83 -13.44 0.77
CA ARG A 141 1.77 -12.21 1.58
C ARG A 141 1.42 -10.98 0.76
N ILE A 142 1.94 -10.86 -0.47
CA ILE A 142 1.56 -9.79 -1.41
C ILE A 142 0.06 -9.85 -1.70
N ALA A 143 -0.47 -11.05 -2.01
CA ALA A 143 -1.90 -11.24 -2.27
C ALA A 143 -2.77 -10.94 -1.04
N SER A 144 -2.32 -11.33 0.16
CA SER A 144 -2.96 -11.00 1.43
C SER A 144 -3.12 -9.49 1.64
N GLY A 145 -2.14 -8.69 1.19
CA GLY A 145 -2.22 -7.22 1.22
C GLY A 145 -3.33 -6.65 0.34
N GLN A 146 -3.76 -7.39 -0.69
CA GLN A 146 -4.80 -6.99 -1.65
C GLN A 146 -6.20 -7.50 -1.26
N TRP A 147 -6.39 -7.88 0.00
CA TRP A 147 -7.66 -8.38 0.54
C TRP A 147 -8.86 -7.48 0.22
N GLN A 148 -8.68 -6.15 0.24
CA GLN A 148 -9.77 -5.20 -0.05
C GLN A 148 -10.19 -5.29 -1.51
N THR A 149 -9.24 -5.25 -2.45
CA THR A 149 -9.48 -5.43 -3.90
C THR A 149 -10.18 -6.74 -4.21
N ILE A 150 -9.79 -7.81 -3.52
CA ILE A 150 -10.37 -9.14 -3.70
C ILE A 150 -11.80 -9.18 -3.14
N LEU A 151 -12.04 -8.66 -1.94
CA LEU A 151 -13.37 -8.62 -1.35
C LEU A 151 -14.34 -7.73 -2.12
N THR A 152 -13.89 -6.57 -2.60
CA THR A 152 -14.75 -5.66 -3.37
C THR A 152 -15.13 -6.28 -4.72
N PHE A 153 -14.24 -7.04 -5.36
CA PHE A 153 -14.58 -7.83 -6.55
C PHE A 153 -15.62 -8.93 -6.26
N LEU A 154 -15.43 -9.70 -5.18
CA LEU A 154 -16.35 -10.78 -4.83
C LEU A 154 -17.74 -10.29 -4.39
N ASN A 155 -17.81 -9.11 -3.79
CA ASN A 155 -19.04 -8.51 -3.26
C ASN A 155 -19.52 -7.32 -4.11
N GLN A 156 -19.07 -7.22 -5.36
CA GLN A 156 -19.37 -6.08 -6.23
C GLN A 156 -20.88 -5.93 -6.46
N LYS A 157 -21.32 -4.68 -6.58
CA LYS A 157 -22.70 -4.30 -6.93
C LYS A 157 -22.68 -3.38 -8.15
N PRO A 158 -23.66 -3.50 -9.07
CA PRO A 158 -23.76 -2.61 -10.22
C PRO A 158 -24.11 -1.20 -9.75
N PHE A 159 -23.55 -0.19 -10.41
CA PHE A 159 -23.98 1.20 -10.27
C PHE A 159 -25.19 1.50 -11.17
N ASN A 160 -25.49 0.64 -12.14
CA ASN A 160 -26.51 0.81 -13.18
C ASN A 160 -26.25 2.04 -14.06
N VAL A 161 -24.98 2.37 -14.27
CA VAL A 161 -24.52 3.47 -15.11
C VAL A 161 -23.44 2.91 -16.02
N GLN A 162 -23.64 3.03 -17.33
CA GLN A 162 -22.72 2.49 -18.33
C GLN A 162 -21.79 3.56 -18.86
N ASP A 163 -20.52 3.21 -19.08
CA ASP A 163 -19.57 4.09 -19.74
C ASP A 163 -19.90 4.25 -21.24
N PRO A 164 -19.62 5.43 -21.84
CA PRO A 164 -20.01 5.73 -23.22
C PRO A 164 -19.12 5.07 -24.29
N ILE A 165 -17.99 4.44 -23.91
CA ILE A 165 -16.99 3.92 -24.86
C ILE A 165 -17.13 2.40 -25.03
N TRP A 166 -17.17 1.66 -23.91
CA TRP A 166 -17.20 0.20 -23.87
C TRP A 166 -18.53 -0.37 -23.40
N HIS A 167 -19.47 0.49 -22.98
CA HIS A 167 -20.80 0.12 -22.47
C HIS A 167 -20.73 -0.87 -21.29
N LYS A 168 -19.72 -0.71 -20.45
CA LYS A 168 -19.55 -1.44 -19.18
C LYS A 168 -20.11 -0.61 -18.04
N ASP A 169 -20.71 -1.29 -17.08
CA ASP A 169 -21.13 -0.65 -15.84
C ASP A 169 -19.93 -0.04 -15.10
N VAL A 170 -20.09 1.11 -14.45
CA VAL A 170 -19.06 1.74 -13.62
C VAL A 170 -18.47 0.77 -12.58
N ALA A 171 -19.26 -0.20 -12.09
CA ALA A 171 -18.80 -1.27 -11.20
C ALA A 171 -17.61 -2.06 -11.76
N PHE A 172 -17.52 -2.21 -13.08
CA PHE A 172 -16.39 -2.86 -13.72
C PHE A 172 -15.09 -2.11 -13.42
N TYR A 173 -15.09 -0.78 -13.50
CA TYR A 173 -13.90 0.05 -13.30
C TYR A 173 -13.53 0.20 -11.82
N VAL A 174 -14.54 0.22 -10.92
CA VAL A 174 -14.33 0.39 -9.48
C VAL A 174 -13.94 -0.93 -8.80
N PHE A 175 -14.51 -2.07 -9.21
CA PHE A 175 -14.35 -3.35 -8.51
C PHE A 175 -13.64 -4.43 -9.33
N THR A 176 -14.04 -4.62 -10.60
CA THR A 176 -13.54 -5.74 -11.42
C THR A 176 -12.14 -5.49 -11.99
N LEU A 177 -11.91 -4.32 -12.58
CA LEU A 177 -10.67 -3.97 -13.26
C LEU A 177 -9.46 -3.96 -12.29
N PRO A 178 -9.56 -3.39 -11.07
CA PRO A 178 -8.47 -3.48 -10.08
C PRO A 178 -8.12 -4.93 -9.72
N PHE A 179 -9.11 -5.81 -9.59
CA PHE A 179 -8.86 -7.23 -9.32
C PHE A 179 -8.19 -7.93 -10.51
N TYR A 180 -8.64 -7.68 -11.74
CA TYR A 180 -7.97 -8.22 -12.95
C TYR A 180 -6.53 -7.74 -13.07
N ARG A 181 -6.28 -6.46 -12.78
CA ARG A 181 -4.92 -5.89 -12.74
C ARG A 181 -4.05 -6.51 -11.67
N PHE A 182 -4.60 -6.73 -10.48
CA PHE A 182 -3.90 -7.43 -9.40
C PHE A 182 -3.52 -8.86 -9.81
N VAL A 183 -4.47 -9.67 -10.30
CA VAL A 183 -4.21 -11.06 -10.72
C VAL A 183 -3.20 -11.10 -11.86
N TRP A 184 -3.35 -10.21 -12.85
CA TRP A 184 -2.40 -10.08 -13.96
C TRP A 184 -0.99 -9.73 -13.46
N GLY A 185 -0.85 -8.71 -12.61
CA GLY A 185 0.44 -8.26 -12.09
C GLY A 185 1.10 -9.31 -11.20
N TRP A 186 0.31 -10.02 -10.40
CA TRP A 186 0.77 -11.15 -9.59
C TRP A 186 1.31 -12.27 -10.49
N LEU A 187 0.55 -12.71 -11.50
CA LEU A 187 0.98 -13.74 -12.46
C LEU A 187 2.21 -13.33 -13.26
N LEU A 188 2.28 -12.06 -13.69
CA LEU A 188 3.44 -11.52 -14.39
C LEU A 188 4.69 -11.60 -13.51
N GLY A 189 4.57 -11.22 -12.23
CA GLY A 189 5.63 -11.36 -11.25
C GLY A 189 6.08 -12.81 -11.09
N VAL A 190 5.15 -13.77 -11.03
CA VAL A 190 5.46 -15.20 -10.97
C VAL A 190 6.22 -15.64 -12.22
N VAL A 191 5.75 -15.29 -13.42
CA VAL A 191 6.38 -15.71 -14.68
C VAL A 191 7.78 -15.12 -14.82
N ILE A 192 7.98 -13.84 -14.55
CA ILE A 192 9.30 -13.20 -14.59
C ILE A 192 10.25 -13.89 -13.60
N LEU A 193 9.80 -14.11 -12.37
CA LEU A 193 10.60 -14.79 -11.36
C LEU A 193 10.95 -16.22 -11.79
N MET A 194 10.00 -16.96 -12.37
CA MET A 194 10.26 -18.31 -12.88
C MET A 194 11.23 -18.30 -14.07
N ILE A 195 11.16 -17.31 -14.96
CA ILE A 195 12.16 -17.12 -16.03
C ILE A 195 13.56 -16.96 -15.42
N LEU A 196 13.72 -16.09 -14.41
CA LEU A 196 15.00 -15.84 -13.75
C LEU A 196 15.51 -17.07 -13.00
N VAL A 197 14.66 -17.73 -12.22
CA VAL A 197 15.01 -18.93 -11.46
C VAL A 197 15.41 -20.07 -12.40
N VAL A 198 14.61 -20.33 -13.44
CA VAL A 198 14.90 -21.39 -14.42
C VAL A 198 16.16 -21.08 -15.21
N ALA A 199 16.35 -19.84 -15.68
CA ALA A 199 17.56 -19.43 -16.39
C ALA A 199 18.81 -19.58 -15.50
N GLY A 200 18.75 -19.14 -14.23
CA GLY A 200 19.85 -19.28 -13.27
C GLY A 200 20.16 -20.74 -12.93
N LEU A 201 19.15 -21.60 -12.77
CA LEU A 201 19.34 -23.03 -12.55
C LEU A 201 19.97 -23.74 -13.77
N TYR A 202 19.61 -23.35 -14.99
CA TYR A 202 20.29 -23.87 -16.19
C TYR A 202 21.72 -23.34 -16.32
N ALA A 203 21.96 -22.05 -16.06
CA ALA A 203 23.29 -21.44 -16.13
C ALA A 203 24.26 -22.04 -15.11
N SER A 204 23.83 -22.19 -13.85
CA SER A 204 24.63 -22.82 -12.79
C SER A 204 25.00 -24.28 -13.09
N ARG A 205 24.17 -24.99 -13.86
CA ARG A 205 24.42 -26.38 -14.27
C ARG A 205 25.28 -26.52 -15.52
N ALA A 206 25.18 -25.58 -16.46
CA ALA A 206 26.00 -25.57 -17.68
C ALA A 206 27.46 -25.15 -17.38
N GLY A 207 27.69 -24.49 -16.24
CA GLY A 207 28.96 -23.87 -15.90
C GLY A 207 29.10 -22.54 -16.65
N PHE A 208 29.45 -21.46 -15.94
CA PHE A 208 29.53 -20.10 -16.50
C PHE A 208 30.49 -19.95 -17.70
N GLN A 209 31.34 -20.95 -17.96
CA GLN A 209 32.36 -20.94 -19.02
C GLN A 209 31.84 -21.40 -20.39
N ASN A 210 30.72 -22.15 -20.45
CA ASN A 210 30.13 -22.60 -21.72
C ASN A 210 28.70 -22.03 -21.85
N LEU A 211 28.55 -20.95 -22.63
CA LEU A 211 27.26 -20.25 -22.83
C LEU A 211 26.24 -20.99 -23.71
N LEU A 212 26.54 -22.22 -24.13
CA LEU A 212 25.65 -23.01 -24.99
C LEU A 212 24.52 -23.63 -24.16
N LEU A 213 23.37 -22.95 -24.15
CA LEU A 213 22.16 -23.46 -23.50
C LEU A 213 21.68 -24.75 -24.19
N PRO A 214 21.40 -25.83 -23.44
CA PRO A 214 20.90 -27.06 -24.04
C PRO A 214 19.50 -26.83 -24.63
N ALA A 215 19.16 -27.58 -25.68
CA ALA A 215 17.88 -27.44 -26.36
C ALA A 215 16.68 -27.46 -25.38
N ARG A 216 16.70 -28.33 -24.36
CA ARG A 216 15.66 -28.38 -23.31
C ARG A 216 15.49 -27.08 -22.53
N ALA A 217 16.59 -26.40 -22.20
CA ALA A 217 16.55 -25.10 -21.53
C ALA A 217 15.90 -24.06 -22.43
N ILE A 218 16.26 -24.05 -23.73
CA ILE A 218 15.66 -23.14 -24.71
C ILE A 218 14.15 -23.42 -24.86
N ARG A 219 13.73 -24.69 -24.89
CA ARG A 219 12.30 -25.05 -24.93
C ARG A 219 11.54 -24.54 -23.72
N HIS A 220 12.06 -24.81 -22.51
CA HIS A 220 11.43 -24.39 -21.26
C HIS A 220 11.34 -22.87 -21.17
N LEU A 221 12.43 -22.17 -21.49
CA LEU A 221 12.47 -20.71 -21.51
C LEU A 221 11.56 -20.12 -22.59
N SER A 222 11.39 -20.80 -23.73
CA SER A 222 10.42 -20.40 -24.78
C SER A 222 8.98 -20.53 -24.32
N ILE A 223 8.64 -21.58 -23.57
CA ILE A 223 7.29 -21.75 -22.98
C ILE A 223 7.02 -20.65 -21.95
N LEU A 224 7.99 -20.36 -21.08
CA LEU A 224 7.85 -19.27 -20.10
C LEU A 224 7.77 -17.89 -20.77
N ALA A 225 8.57 -17.64 -21.81
CA ALA A 225 8.51 -16.42 -22.61
C ALA A 225 7.17 -16.30 -23.37
N ALA A 226 6.60 -17.42 -23.83
CA ALA A 226 5.26 -17.43 -24.40
C ALA A 226 4.19 -17.08 -23.35
N ALA A 227 4.28 -17.63 -22.13
CA ALA A 227 3.38 -17.25 -21.04
C ALA A 227 3.49 -15.76 -20.68
N PHE A 228 4.71 -15.22 -20.68
CA PHE A 228 4.97 -13.79 -20.51
C PHE A 228 4.31 -12.96 -21.63
N ALA A 229 4.49 -13.37 -22.89
CA ALA A 229 3.87 -12.71 -24.04
C ALA A 229 2.33 -12.75 -23.98
N ALA A 230 1.75 -13.87 -23.56
CA ALA A 230 0.31 -14.01 -23.38
C ALA A 230 -0.22 -13.07 -22.29
N LEU A 231 0.50 -12.95 -21.17
CA LEU A 231 0.16 -11.98 -20.13
C LEU A 231 0.26 -10.54 -20.64
N LEU A 232 1.21 -10.21 -21.50
CA LEU A 232 1.25 -8.90 -22.14
C LEU A 232 0.10 -8.66 -23.13
N ALA A 233 -0.40 -9.69 -23.81
CA ALA A 233 -1.62 -9.55 -24.61
C ALA A 233 -2.81 -9.15 -23.72
N ILE A 234 -2.94 -9.77 -22.55
CA ILE A 234 -3.94 -9.42 -21.54
C ILE A 234 -3.69 -8.01 -20.98
N HIS A 235 -2.43 -7.63 -20.76
CA HIS A 235 -2.07 -6.27 -20.32
C HIS A 235 -2.64 -5.21 -21.24
N TYR A 236 -2.36 -5.29 -22.55
CA TYR A 236 -2.87 -4.33 -23.53
C TYR A 236 -4.39 -4.38 -23.65
N ARG A 237 -5.01 -5.55 -23.45
CA ARG A 237 -6.46 -5.66 -23.40
C ARG A 237 -7.07 -4.95 -22.20
N LEU A 238 -6.40 -4.98 -21.05
CA LEU A 238 -6.80 -4.26 -19.83
C LEU A 238 -6.51 -2.75 -19.96
N ASP A 239 -5.43 -2.35 -20.64
CA ASP A 239 -5.07 -0.95 -20.89
C ASP A 239 -6.19 -0.21 -21.63
N LEU A 240 -6.87 -0.89 -22.57
CA LEU A 240 -8.05 -0.35 -23.27
C LEU A 240 -9.13 0.15 -22.31
N TYR A 241 -9.35 -0.54 -21.20
CA TYR A 241 -10.33 -0.14 -20.21
C TYR A 241 -9.78 0.93 -19.27
N GLU A 242 -8.49 0.85 -18.92
CA GLU A 242 -7.85 1.81 -18.02
C GLU A 242 -7.71 3.21 -18.65
N LEU A 243 -7.83 3.34 -19.97
CA LEU A 243 -7.93 4.65 -20.63
C LEU A 243 -9.06 5.52 -20.05
N LEU A 244 -10.17 4.94 -19.58
CA LEU A 244 -11.25 5.70 -18.94
C LEU A 244 -10.90 6.23 -17.54
N LEU A 245 -9.82 5.74 -16.94
CA LEU A 245 -9.31 6.19 -15.64
C LEU A 245 -8.06 7.08 -15.81
N SER A 246 -7.67 7.36 -17.05
CA SER A 246 -6.50 8.16 -17.39
C SER A 246 -6.71 9.63 -16.98
N LYS A 247 -5.69 10.21 -16.33
CA LYS A 247 -5.62 11.64 -16.03
C LYS A 247 -4.79 12.42 -17.06
N ARG A 248 -4.59 11.84 -18.25
CA ARG A 248 -3.68 12.37 -19.28
C ARG A 248 -4.48 13.16 -20.28
N GLY A 249 -4.10 14.41 -20.53
CA GLY A 249 -4.76 15.29 -21.49
C GLY A 249 -5.64 16.33 -20.81
N PHE A 250 -6.55 16.91 -21.59
CA PHE A 250 -7.47 17.97 -21.15
C PHE A 250 -8.70 17.44 -20.37
N VAL A 251 -8.95 16.12 -20.45
CA VAL A 251 -10.14 15.43 -19.93
C VAL A 251 -9.69 14.28 -19.03
N TYR A 252 -10.37 14.08 -17.89
CA TYR A 252 -10.29 12.83 -17.13
C TYR A 252 -11.03 11.72 -17.87
N GLY A 253 -10.27 10.79 -18.46
CA GLY A 253 -10.78 9.66 -19.22
C GLY A 253 -10.26 9.61 -20.66
N VAL A 254 -11.09 9.11 -21.56
CA VAL A 254 -10.76 8.92 -22.98
C VAL A 254 -11.00 10.21 -23.75
N GLY A 255 -9.95 10.77 -24.36
CA GLY A 255 -10.07 11.85 -25.35
C GLY A 255 -10.15 11.34 -26.80
N TYR A 256 -10.32 12.25 -27.76
CA TYR A 256 -10.35 11.90 -29.19
C TYR A 256 -9.04 11.24 -29.62
N ALA A 257 -7.90 11.75 -29.15
CA ALA A 257 -6.59 11.20 -29.45
C ALA A 257 -6.46 9.74 -29.03
N ASP A 258 -7.06 9.37 -27.90
CA ASP A 258 -7.05 8.02 -27.39
C ASP A 258 -7.90 7.10 -28.27
N VAL A 259 -9.08 7.55 -28.69
CA VAL A 259 -9.94 6.78 -29.60
C VAL A 259 -9.29 6.60 -30.98
N ALA A 260 -8.71 7.67 -31.54
CA ALA A 260 -8.16 7.63 -32.89
C ALA A 260 -6.80 6.91 -32.97
N ALA A 261 -5.99 6.95 -31.91
CA ALA A 261 -4.63 6.40 -31.94
C ALA A 261 -4.41 5.26 -30.93
N ARG A 262 -4.69 5.49 -29.65
CA ARG A 262 -4.31 4.54 -28.58
C ARG A 262 -5.13 3.27 -28.59
N ILE A 263 -6.45 3.38 -28.77
CA ILE A 263 -7.34 2.21 -28.83
C ILE A 263 -6.90 1.29 -29.98
N PRO A 264 -6.72 1.76 -31.24
CA PRO A 264 -6.16 0.95 -32.31
C PRO A 264 -4.79 0.37 -31.98
N ALA A 265 -3.88 1.19 -31.41
CA ALA A 265 -2.54 0.74 -31.06
C ALA A 265 -2.56 -0.41 -30.04
N TYR A 266 -3.39 -0.32 -28.99
CA TYR A 266 -3.53 -1.40 -28.01
C TYR A 266 -4.14 -2.67 -28.62
N TRP A 267 -5.11 -2.57 -29.51
CA TRP A 267 -5.63 -3.73 -30.24
C TRP A 267 -4.55 -4.41 -31.10
N ILE A 268 -3.77 -3.62 -31.85
CA ILE A 268 -2.66 -4.14 -32.66
C ILE A 268 -1.62 -4.80 -31.75
N MET A 269 -1.26 -4.19 -30.63
CA MET A 269 -0.34 -4.75 -29.65
C MET A 269 -0.87 -6.06 -29.04
N THR A 270 -2.17 -6.15 -28.71
CA THR A 270 -2.79 -7.40 -28.24
C THR A 270 -2.63 -8.51 -29.28
N VAL A 271 -2.96 -8.24 -30.55
CA VAL A 271 -2.82 -9.24 -31.63
C VAL A 271 -1.36 -9.62 -31.83
N LEU A 272 -0.45 -8.65 -31.86
CA LEU A 272 0.99 -8.90 -31.98
C LEU A 272 1.50 -9.80 -30.85
N MET A 273 1.09 -9.55 -29.60
CA MET A 273 1.51 -10.37 -28.47
C MET A 273 0.94 -11.79 -28.53
N VAL A 274 -0.28 -11.97 -29.05
CA VAL A 274 -0.83 -13.30 -29.34
C VAL A 274 0.01 -14.02 -30.40
N LEU A 275 0.40 -13.33 -31.48
CA LEU A 275 1.27 -13.91 -32.51
C LEU A 275 2.65 -14.28 -31.98
N ILE A 276 3.26 -13.42 -31.15
CA ILE A 276 4.53 -13.72 -30.47
C ILE A 276 4.37 -14.93 -29.54
N THR A 277 3.27 -15.03 -28.81
CA THR A 277 2.96 -16.19 -27.96
C THR A 277 2.96 -17.48 -28.77
N VAL A 278 2.21 -17.52 -29.87
CA VAL A 278 2.13 -18.69 -30.76
C VAL A 278 3.50 -19.00 -31.36
N GLY A 279 4.25 -17.98 -31.82
CA GLY A 279 5.59 -18.15 -32.37
C GLY A 279 6.60 -18.71 -31.37
N LEU A 280 6.54 -18.29 -30.10
CA LEU A 280 7.40 -18.80 -29.04
C LEU A 280 7.02 -20.23 -28.62
N LEU A 281 5.73 -20.58 -28.63
CA LEU A 281 5.29 -21.96 -28.44
C LEU A 281 5.76 -22.87 -29.58
N ALA A 282 5.68 -22.41 -30.84
CA ALA A 282 6.25 -23.12 -31.98
C ALA A 282 7.78 -23.25 -31.86
N ASN A 283 8.48 -22.21 -31.39
CA ASN A 283 9.90 -22.26 -31.11
C ASN A 283 10.25 -23.28 -30.02
N ALA A 284 9.34 -23.55 -29.07
CA ALA A 284 9.57 -24.59 -28.07
C ALA A 284 9.70 -25.99 -28.68
N ALA A 285 9.26 -26.25 -29.90
CA ALA A 285 9.58 -27.50 -30.61
C ALA A 285 11.02 -27.48 -31.18
N GLY A 286 11.38 -26.37 -31.83
CA GLY A 286 12.65 -26.19 -32.55
C GLY A 286 13.86 -25.78 -31.71
N ALA A 287 13.65 -25.28 -30.48
CA ALA A 287 14.67 -24.87 -29.52
C ALA A 287 15.72 -23.88 -30.07
N ARG A 288 15.31 -22.89 -30.87
CA ARG A 288 16.22 -21.86 -31.41
C ARG A 288 16.38 -20.72 -30.42
N LEU A 289 17.60 -20.45 -29.97
CA LEU A 289 17.88 -19.39 -28.99
C LEU A 289 17.57 -18.00 -29.55
N THR A 290 17.79 -17.78 -30.86
CA THR A 290 17.60 -16.48 -31.54
C THR A 290 16.16 -15.97 -31.53
N ALA A 291 15.17 -16.85 -31.40
CA ALA A 291 13.76 -16.46 -31.36
C ALA A 291 13.38 -15.66 -30.10
N LEU A 292 14.05 -15.91 -28.97
CA LEU A 292 13.78 -15.20 -27.71
C LEU A 292 14.15 -13.71 -27.78
N PRO A 293 15.40 -13.31 -28.10
CA PRO A 293 15.75 -11.90 -28.25
C PRO A 293 15.04 -11.27 -29.44
N ALA A 294 14.79 -12.00 -30.53
CA ALA A 294 14.03 -11.46 -31.66
C ALA A 294 12.60 -11.07 -31.27
N ALA A 295 11.88 -11.93 -30.52
CA ALA A 295 10.55 -11.62 -30.00
C ALA A 295 10.56 -10.38 -29.10
N LEU A 296 11.58 -10.25 -28.23
CA LEU A 296 11.75 -9.09 -27.36
C LEU A 296 11.96 -7.81 -28.17
N VAL A 297 12.85 -7.82 -29.17
CA VAL A 297 13.13 -6.67 -30.02
C VAL A 297 11.90 -6.26 -30.85
N VAL A 298 11.19 -7.22 -31.43
CA VAL A 298 9.95 -6.96 -32.18
C VAL A 298 8.90 -6.32 -31.28
N TRP A 299 8.70 -6.86 -30.08
CA TRP A 299 7.75 -6.29 -29.12
C TRP A 299 8.13 -4.87 -28.71
N LEU A 300 9.37 -4.63 -28.29
CA LEU A 300 9.83 -3.31 -27.84
C LEU A 300 9.80 -2.28 -28.97
N GLY A 301 10.22 -2.66 -30.19
CA GLY A 301 10.17 -1.81 -31.36
C GLY A 301 8.74 -1.44 -31.73
N ALA A 302 7.83 -2.42 -31.77
CA ALA A 302 6.41 -2.17 -32.02
C ALA A 302 5.77 -1.31 -30.93
N ALA A 303 6.08 -1.56 -29.65
CA ALA A 303 5.58 -0.75 -28.54
C ALA A 303 6.02 0.71 -28.64
N PHE A 304 7.30 0.96 -28.96
CA PHE A 304 7.80 2.32 -29.16
C PHE A 304 7.08 3.03 -30.32
N VAL A 305 6.94 2.37 -31.47
CA VAL A 305 6.29 2.96 -32.64
C VAL A 305 4.79 3.18 -32.38
N LEU A 306 4.07 2.18 -31.90
CA LEU A 306 2.61 2.22 -31.79
C LEU A 306 2.10 2.98 -30.57
N LEU A 307 2.84 3.01 -29.46
CA LEU A 307 2.37 3.64 -28.20
C LEU A 307 2.99 5.01 -27.94
N VAL A 308 4.14 5.33 -28.57
CA VAL A 308 4.82 6.62 -28.40
C VAL A 308 4.73 7.44 -29.69
N VAL A 309 5.23 6.91 -30.80
CA VAL A 309 5.33 7.69 -32.05
C VAL A 309 3.95 7.94 -32.67
N PHE A 310 3.15 6.89 -32.85
CA PHE A 310 1.86 6.98 -33.54
C PHE A 310 0.85 7.93 -32.86
N PRO A 311 0.62 7.87 -31.54
CA PRO A 311 -0.25 8.82 -30.87
C PRO A 311 0.27 10.26 -30.93
N GLY A 312 1.60 10.45 -30.86
CA GLY A 312 2.21 11.78 -31.00
C GLY A 312 1.94 12.42 -32.36
N VAL A 313 1.97 11.62 -33.44
CA VAL A 313 1.64 12.08 -34.80
C VAL A 313 0.16 12.47 -34.90
N ILE A 314 -0.76 11.61 -34.44
CA ILE A 314 -2.20 11.91 -34.48
C ILE A 314 -2.52 13.16 -33.65
N GLN A 315 -1.95 13.30 -32.46
CA GLN A 315 -2.15 14.49 -31.63
C GLN A 315 -1.69 15.76 -32.36
N ARG A 316 -0.48 15.74 -32.93
CA ARG A 316 0.12 16.93 -33.56
C ARG A 316 -0.61 17.36 -34.82
N PHE A 317 -1.00 16.40 -35.67
CA PHE A 317 -1.48 16.69 -37.02
C PHE A 317 -3.00 16.60 -37.18
N GLN A 318 -3.71 15.84 -36.35
CA GLN A 318 -5.17 15.72 -36.43
C GLN A 318 -5.89 16.45 -35.31
N VAL A 319 -5.40 16.36 -34.06
CA VAL A 319 -6.08 16.94 -32.90
C VAL A 319 -5.78 18.43 -32.80
N GLY A 320 -4.51 18.82 -32.74
CA GLY A 320 -4.08 20.21 -32.57
C GLY A 320 -4.79 21.23 -33.48
N PRO A 321 -4.99 20.97 -34.79
CA PRO A 321 -5.67 21.93 -35.67
C PRO A 321 -7.17 22.14 -35.42
N SER A 322 -7.85 21.18 -34.76
CA SER A 322 -9.32 21.17 -34.60
C SER A 322 -9.76 20.59 -33.25
N GLU A 323 -8.98 20.87 -32.21
CA GLU A 323 -9.09 20.22 -30.90
C GLU A 323 -10.46 20.45 -30.26
N GLN A 324 -10.97 21.69 -30.30
CA GLN A 324 -12.25 22.03 -29.70
C GLN A 324 -13.42 21.22 -30.26
N THR A 325 -13.46 20.99 -31.58
CA THR A 325 -14.56 20.23 -32.20
C THR A 325 -14.43 18.74 -31.92
N LYS A 326 -13.20 18.21 -31.92
CA LYS A 326 -12.93 16.78 -31.75
C LYS A 326 -13.05 16.32 -30.29
N GLU A 327 -12.64 17.15 -29.34
CA GLU A 327 -12.67 16.83 -27.91
C GLU A 327 -14.02 17.17 -27.24
N ALA A 328 -14.83 18.06 -27.82
CA ALA A 328 -16.15 18.45 -27.29
C ALA A 328 -17.05 17.29 -26.81
N PRO A 329 -17.26 16.18 -27.55
CA PRO A 329 -18.10 15.09 -27.05
C PRO A 329 -17.52 14.39 -25.81
N TYR A 330 -16.19 14.27 -25.72
CA TYR A 330 -15.51 13.63 -24.60
C TYR A 330 -15.53 14.53 -23.35
N ILE A 331 -15.31 15.83 -23.53
CA ILE A 331 -15.47 16.85 -22.47
C ILE A 331 -16.91 16.83 -21.94
N LYS A 332 -17.91 16.74 -22.83
CA LYS A 332 -19.32 16.67 -22.42
C LYS A 332 -19.61 15.45 -21.55
N ASN A 333 -19.03 14.29 -21.91
CA ASN A 333 -19.16 13.07 -21.11
C ASN A 333 -18.50 13.24 -19.74
N GLU A 334 -17.28 13.77 -19.68
CA GLU A 334 -16.58 14.03 -18.41
C GLU A 334 -17.39 14.96 -17.50
N ILE A 335 -17.89 16.08 -18.02
CA ILE A 335 -18.74 17.01 -17.26
C ILE A 335 -19.98 16.29 -16.73
N ALA A 336 -20.66 15.50 -17.57
CA ALA A 336 -21.86 14.77 -17.16
C ALA A 336 -21.58 13.76 -16.04
N PHE A 337 -20.54 12.92 -16.20
CA PHE A 337 -20.15 11.93 -15.20
C PHE A 337 -19.65 12.57 -13.91
N THR A 338 -18.91 13.68 -14.00
CA THR A 338 -18.46 14.45 -12.83
C THR A 338 -19.64 15.02 -12.09
N ARG A 339 -20.58 15.69 -12.78
CA ARG A 339 -21.80 16.23 -12.17
C ARG A 339 -22.65 15.14 -11.54
N GLN A 340 -22.73 13.96 -12.15
CA GLN A 340 -23.44 12.82 -11.57
C GLN A 340 -22.74 12.27 -10.33
N ALA A 341 -21.40 12.10 -10.37
CA ALA A 341 -20.62 11.56 -9.26
C ALA A 341 -20.66 12.46 -8.01
N TYR A 342 -20.60 13.78 -8.21
CA TYR A 342 -20.76 14.75 -7.12
C TYR A 342 -22.22 14.98 -6.71
N GLY A 343 -23.19 14.38 -7.39
CA GLY A 343 -24.62 14.56 -7.09
C GLY A 343 -25.17 15.95 -7.45
N ILE A 344 -24.51 16.70 -8.33
CA ILE A 344 -24.86 18.07 -8.72
C ILE A 344 -25.52 18.18 -10.10
N ALA A 345 -25.78 17.06 -10.77
CA ALA A 345 -26.43 17.04 -12.08
C ALA A 345 -27.83 17.69 -12.06
N GLY A 346 -28.57 17.55 -10.96
CA GLY A 346 -29.92 18.12 -10.79
C GLY A 346 -29.94 19.58 -10.31
N ILE A 347 -28.79 20.21 -10.11
CA ILE A 347 -28.74 21.61 -9.66
C ILE A 347 -28.97 22.52 -10.86
N ALA A 348 -29.98 23.39 -10.75
CA ALA A 348 -30.29 24.38 -11.76
C ALA A 348 -29.33 25.57 -11.64
N ASP A 349 -28.58 25.81 -12.71
CA ASP A 349 -27.72 26.98 -12.81
C ASP A 349 -28.61 28.23 -12.92
N ARG A 350 -28.53 29.12 -11.92
CA ARG A 350 -29.20 30.42 -11.96
C ARG A 350 -28.14 31.48 -12.24
N PRO A 351 -28.12 32.11 -13.44
CA PRO A 351 -27.21 33.21 -13.70
C PRO A 351 -27.50 34.31 -12.68
N PHE A 352 -26.51 34.56 -11.82
CA PHE A 352 -26.53 35.66 -10.87
C PHE A 352 -25.63 36.74 -11.44
N THR A 353 -26.23 37.81 -11.95
CA THR A 353 -25.49 39.04 -12.26
C THR A 353 -25.44 39.86 -10.97
N PRO A 354 -24.26 40.02 -10.34
CA PRO A 354 -24.14 40.89 -9.18
C PRO A 354 -24.63 42.29 -9.56
N ARG A 355 -25.51 42.88 -8.74
CA ARG A 355 -25.82 44.30 -8.85
C ARG A 355 -24.82 45.04 -7.98
N ASP A 356 -24.12 46.01 -8.54
CA ASP A 356 -23.05 46.74 -7.83
C ASP A 356 -23.57 47.65 -6.70
N THR A 357 -24.90 47.83 -6.59
CA THR A 357 -25.53 48.72 -5.60
C THR A 357 -26.37 47.95 -4.59
N VAL A 358 -25.92 47.94 -3.34
CA VAL A 358 -26.67 47.42 -2.19
C VAL A 358 -27.68 48.48 -1.73
N THR A 359 -28.98 48.21 -1.90
CA THR A 359 -30.08 49.10 -1.44
C THR A 359 -30.51 48.77 -0.02
N ALA A 360 -30.99 49.76 0.75
CA ALA A 360 -31.53 49.55 2.10
C ALA A 360 -32.64 48.47 2.15
N ASP A 361 -33.55 48.46 1.18
CA ASP A 361 -34.61 47.44 1.06
C ASP A 361 -34.06 46.01 0.85
N ALA A 362 -32.93 45.87 0.16
CA ALA A 362 -32.30 44.58 -0.06
C ALA A 362 -31.67 44.03 1.23
N VAL A 363 -31.07 44.90 2.03
CA VAL A 363 -30.56 44.57 3.38
C VAL A 363 -31.73 44.17 4.29
N ALA A 364 -32.80 44.97 4.30
CA ALA A 364 -33.98 44.71 5.13
C ALA A 364 -34.69 43.39 4.80
N ARG A 365 -34.73 42.99 3.52
CA ARG A 365 -35.33 41.71 3.08
C ARG A 365 -34.45 40.48 3.29
N ASN A 366 -33.16 40.64 3.57
CA ASN A 366 -32.21 39.52 3.73
C ASN A 366 -31.47 39.57 5.09
N PRO A 367 -32.20 39.65 6.22
CA PRO A 367 -31.58 39.83 7.52
C PRO A 367 -30.63 38.68 7.86
N LEU A 368 -30.98 37.43 7.54
CA LEU A 368 -30.14 36.26 7.80
C LEU A 368 -28.81 36.30 7.03
N THR A 369 -28.81 36.76 5.77
CA THR A 369 -27.57 36.84 4.98
C THR A 369 -26.65 37.92 5.54
N VAL A 370 -27.21 39.08 5.89
CA VAL A 370 -26.45 40.21 6.44
C VAL A 370 -25.89 39.86 7.82
N GLN A 371 -26.70 39.25 8.68
CA GLN A 371 -26.29 38.80 10.01
C GLN A 371 -25.28 37.64 9.98
N ASN A 372 -25.10 36.97 8.84
CA ASN A 372 -24.14 35.87 8.69
C ASN A 372 -23.06 36.16 7.66
N ALA A 373 -22.92 37.42 7.23
CA ALA A 373 -21.90 37.84 6.30
C ALA A 373 -20.52 37.62 6.94
N ARG A 374 -19.80 36.61 6.46
CA ARG A 374 -18.54 36.18 7.07
C ARG A 374 -17.43 37.21 6.79
N LEU A 375 -16.98 37.89 7.83
CA LEU A 375 -15.84 38.81 7.82
C LEU A 375 -14.50 38.07 7.90
N TRP A 376 -14.48 36.91 8.55
CA TRP A 376 -13.25 36.16 8.85
C TRP A 376 -13.01 34.99 7.90
N ASP A 377 -11.77 34.82 7.43
CA ASP A 377 -11.37 33.61 6.72
C ASP A 377 -10.97 32.51 7.72
N PRO A 378 -11.70 31.37 7.78
CA PRO A 378 -11.40 30.29 8.71
C PRO A 378 -10.08 29.57 8.43
N GLN A 379 -9.51 29.68 7.22
CA GLN A 379 -8.31 28.94 6.82
C GLN A 379 -7.01 29.74 6.96
N LEU A 380 -7.10 31.07 7.08
CA LEU A 380 -5.94 31.95 6.96
C LEU A 380 -5.49 32.54 8.29
N ALA A 381 -6.02 33.72 8.65
CA ALA A 381 -5.57 34.47 9.83
C ALA A 381 -6.32 34.10 11.11
N LEU A 382 -7.53 33.55 10.99
CA LEU A 382 -8.38 33.30 12.16
C LEU A 382 -7.80 32.26 13.13
N PRO A 383 -7.24 31.10 12.69
CA PRO A 383 -6.64 30.16 13.63
C PRO A 383 -5.56 30.82 14.50
N ALA A 384 -4.66 31.59 13.89
CA ALA A 384 -3.61 32.32 14.61
C ALA A 384 -4.16 33.44 15.51
N ALA A 385 -5.22 34.14 15.09
CA ALA A 385 -5.86 35.15 15.92
C ALA A 385 -6.53 34.53 17.16
N LEU A 386 -7.25 33.42 16.97
CA LEU A 386 -7.85 32.67 18.07
C LEU A 386 -6.77 32.13 19.01
N GLU A 387 -5.69 31.56 18.48
CA GLU A 387 -4.56 31.06 19.27
C GLU A 387 -3.91 32.19 20.09
N ASN A 388 -3.59 33.34 19.47
CA ASN A 388 -3.02 34.48 20.19
C ASN A 388 -3.93 35.00 21.31
N GLN A 389 -5.25 34.99 21.10
CA GLN A 389 -6.22 35.45 22.09
C GLN A 389 -6.57 34.40 23.15
N GLN A 390 -6.40 33.11 22.85
CA GLN A 390 -6.93 31.98 23.65
C GLN A 390 -5.87 30.93 24.00
N SER A 391 -4.59 31.20 23.75
CA SER A 391 -3.41 30.47 24.25
C SER A 391 -3.27 30.66 25.76
N LEU A 392 -4.27 30.19 26.50
CA LEU A 392 -4.32 30.29 27.95
C LEU A 392 -3.35 29.32 28.61
N ARG A 393 -3.03 28.20 27.96
CA ARG A 393 -2.11 27.17 28.46
C ARG A 393 -1.22 26.74 27.31
N THR A 394 0.07 26.57 27.57
CA THR A 394 1.05 26.19 26.54
C THR A 394 0.83 24.79 25.97
N TYR A 395 0.13 23.92 26.70
CA TYR A 395 -0.17 22.55 26.31
C TYR A 395 -1.54 22.37 25.64
N TYR A 396 -2.26 23.46 25.37
CA TYR A 396 -3.50 23.42 24.59
C TYR A 396 -3.38 24.34 23.39
N SER A 397 -3.59 23.78 22.20
CA SER A 397 -3.37 24.46 20.92
C SER A 397 -4.62 24.44 20.05
N ILE A 398 -4.81 25.49 19.26
CA ILE A 398 -5.87 25.66 18.25
C ILE A 398 -5.22 25.55 16.87
N TYR A 399 -5.55 24.50 16.13
CA TYR A 399 -4.93 24.23 14.83
C TYR A 399 -5.75 24.76 13.66
N ASP A 400 -7.06 24.57 13.68
CA ASP A 400 -7.91 24.86 12.53
C ASP A 400 -9.34 25.20 12.92
N VAL A 401 -9.98 26.00 12.07
CA VAL A 401 -11.30 26.55 12.35
C VAL A 401 -12.34 25.99 11.39
N ALA A 402 -13.34 25.33 11.95
CA ALA A 402 -14.50 24.85 11.23
C ALA A 402 -15.61 25.91 11.19
N VAL A 403 -16.43 25.86 10.14
CA VAL A 403 -17.60 26.72 9.98
C VAL A 403 -18.84 25.92 10.31
N ASP A 404 -19.64 26.40 11.24
CA ASP A 404 -20.94 25.80 11.55
C ASP A 404 -21.98 26.88 11.92
N ARG A 405 -23.24 26.49 12.11
CA ARG A 405 -24.34 27.41 12.43
C ARG A 405 -25.09 26.95 13.67
N TYR A 406 -25.32 27.89 14.58
CA TYR A 406 -25.99 27.65 15.85
C TYR A 406 -27.14 28.62 16.05
N GLN A 407 -28.17 28.13 16.74
CA GLN A 407 -29.25 28.96 17.24
C GLN A 407 -28.80 29.56 18.59
N LEU A 408 -28.55 30.87 18.62
CA LEU A 408 -28.17 31.62 19.81
C LEU A 408 -29.33 32.52 20.23
N GLY A 409 -30.19 32.02 21.13
CA GLY A 409 -31.47 32.64 21.42
C GLY A 409 -32.38 32.63 20.17
N ASP A 410 -32.90 33.78 19.78
CA ASP A 410 -33.74 33.91 18.57
C ASP A 410 -32.92 34.10 17.27
N GLN A 411 -31.59 34.18 17.37
CA GLN A 411 -30.72 34.43 16.22
C GLN A 411 -30.06 33.15 15.70
N TYR A 412 -30.20 32.88 14.40
CA TYR A 412 -29.48 31.81 13.72
C TYR A 412 -28.17 32.35 13.15
N LEU A 413 -27.07 32.07 13.84
CA LEU A 413 -25.76 32.67 13.58
C LEU A 413 -24.72 31.63 13.17
N GLN A 414 -23.86 32.04 12.25
CA GLN A 414 -22.70 31.31 11.80
C GLN A 414 -21.55 31.56 12.76
N LEU A 415 -21.03 30.47 13.31
CA LEU A 415 -19.90 30.47 14.22
C LEU A 415 -18.69 29.83 13.54
N LEU A 416 -17.52 30.30 13.93
CA LEU A 416 -16.22 29.81 13.50
C LEU A 416 -15.58 29.16 14.72
N LEU A 417 -15.51 27.83 14.72
CA LEU A 417 -15.22 27.03 15.90
C LEU A 417 -13.89 26.29 15.77
N SER A 418 -13.16 26.19 16.87
CA SER A 418 -12.00 25.32 16.99
C SER A 418 -12.03 24.57 18.32
N ALA A 419 -11.67 23.30 18.26
CA ALA A 419 -11.33 22.53 19.45
C ALA A 419 -9.97 22.99 19.99
N ARG A 420 -9.81 22.99 21.33
CA ARG A 420 -8.49 23.09 21.96
C ARG A 420 -7.94 21.68 22.13
N GLU A 421 -7.03 21.29 21.26
CA GLU A 421 -6.42 19.97 21.28
C GLU A 421 -5.17 19.97 22.18
N LEU A 422 -4.81 18.81 22.72
CA LEU A 422 -3.63 18.67 23.57
C LEU A 422 -2.36 18.69 22.73
N ASP A 423 -1.43 19.57 23.10
CA ASP A 423 -0.07 19.58 22.55
C ASP A 423 0.95 19.39 23.68
N THR A 424 1.36 18.13 23.86
CA THR A 424 2.34 17.78 24.87
C THR A 424 3.73 18.38 24.64
N SER A 425 4.04 18.89 23.44
CA SER A 425 5.32 19.57 23.18
C SER A 425 5.42 20.92 23.90
N GLY A 426 4.27 21.53 24.20
CA GLY A 426 4.18 22.78 24.96
C GLY A 426 4.29 22.60 26.49
N LEU A 427 4.45 21.37 26.97
CA LEU A 427 4.76 21.11 28.39
C LEU A 427 6.22 21.48 28.69
N PRO A 428 6.54 22.04 29.88
CA PRO A 428 7.92 22.22 30.32
C PRO A 428 8.70 20.90 30.27
N GLU A 429 9.99 20.93 29.92
CA GLU A 429 10.81 19.71 29.78
C GLU A 429 10.77 18.82 31.04
N GLN A 430 10.75 19.41 32.24
CA GLN A 430 10.67 18.66 33.50
C GLN A 430 9.33 17.95 33.69
N ALA A 431 8.27 18.44 33.04
CA ALA A 431 6.93 17.88 33.05
C ALA A 431 6.69 16.88 31.90
N GLN A 432 7.60 16.74 30.94
CA GLN A 432 7.52 15.76 29.85
C GLN A 432 8.00 14.36 30.31
N ASN A 433 7.56 13.93 31.49
CA ASN A 433 7.79 12.57 31.97
C ASN A 433 6.62 11.65 31.59
N TRP A 434 6.84 10.34 31.65
CA TRP A 434 5.86 9.35 31.20
C TRP A 434 4.51 9.44 31.92
N VAL A 435 4.51 9.68 33.23
CA VAL A 435 3.27 9.80 34.01
C VAL A 435 2.43 10.97 33.51
N ASN A 436 3.07 12.12 33.31
CA ASN A 436 2.38 13.30 32.80
C ASN A 436 1.87 13.07 31.38
N LEU A 437 2.72 12.57 30.48
CA LEU A 437 2.38 12.40 29.07
C LEU A 437 1.31 11.34 28.80
N LYS A 438 1.26 10.28 29.61
CA LYS A 438 0.40 9.11 29.34
C LYS A 438 -0.77 8.94 30.30
N LEU A 439 -0.72 9.50 31.51
CA LEU A 439 -1.76 9.32 32.54
C LEU A 439 -2.42 10.62 33.01
N GLN A 440 -1.73 11.76 32.95
CA GLN A 440 -2.27 13.03 33.46
C GLN A 440 -2.78 13.95 32.35
N TYR A 441 -1.95 14.25 31.34
CA TYR A 441 -2.30 15.07 30.18
C TYR A 441 -2.77 14.14 29.07
N THR A 442 -4.01 13.69 29.16
CA THR A 442 -4.58 12.63 28.28
C THR A 442 -5.46 13.16 27.15
N HIS A 443 -5.93 14.40 27.26
CA HIS A 443 -6.96 14.96 26.39
C HIS A 443 -6.83 16.48 26.25
N GLY A 444 -7.36 17.04 25.16
CA GLY A 444 -7.54 18.48 24.99
C GLY A 444 -8.75 18.98 25.78
N TYR A 445 -8.90 20.29 26.01
CA TYR A 445 -10.00 20.80 26.83
C TYR A 445 -10.67 22.07 26.29
N GLY A 446 -11.94 21.92 25.92
CA GLY A 446 -12.85 23.00 25.57
C GLY A 446 -12.80 23.42 24.10
N VAL A 447 -13.67 24.35 23.75
CA VAL A 447 -13.86 24.87 22.38
C VAL A 447 -13.77 26.39 22.42
N VAL A 448 -13.27 26.99 21.34
CA VAL A 448 -13.36 28.43 21.06
C VAL A 448 -14.33 28.62 19.91
N ALA A 449 -15.22 29.61 20.02
CA ALA A 449 -16.12 29.97 18.94
C ALA A 449 -16.13 31.49 18.76
N ALA A 450 -15.98 31.95 17.52
CA ALA A 450 -16.09 33.35 17.12
C ALA A 450 -17.34 33.57 16.25
N ARG A 451 -17.94 34.75 16.33
CA ARG A 451 -18.99 35.17 15.38
C ARG A 451 -18.36 35.38 14.01
N ALA A 452 -19.01 34.86 12.97
CA ALA A 452 -18.52 35.05 11.61
C ALA A 452 -18.68 36.50 11.13
N ASN A 453 -19.67 37.24 11.66
CA ASN A 453 -20.16 38.51 11.12
C ASN A 453 -19.77 39.75 11.94
N GLU A 454 -18.97 39.59 12.99
CA GLU A 454 -18.63 40.67 13.92
C GLU A 454 -17.13 40.73 14.18
N ALA A 455 -16.64 41.95 14.36
CA ALA A 455 -15.30 42.27 14.81
C ALA A 455 -15.38 43.33 15.92
N THR A 456 -14.42 43.34 16.84
CA THR A 456 -14.27 44.42 17.81
C THR A 456 -13.81 45.71 17.13
N ALA A 457 -13.78 46.82 17.88
CA ALA A 457 -13.28 48.10 17.35
C ALA A 457 -11.80 48.04 16.95
N GLU A 458 -11.04 47.15 17.57
CA GLU A 458 -9.62 46.88 17.31
C GLU A 458 -9.40 45.95 16.11
N GLY A 459 -10.47 45.40 15.53
CA GLY A 459 -10.39 44.47 14.42
C GLY A 459 -10.08 43.03 14.85
N ASP A 460 -10.52 42.63 16.04
CA ASP A 460 -10.40 41.27 16.57
C ASP A 460 -11.71 40.47 16.44
N PRO A 461 -11.67 39.13 16.35
CA PRO A 461 -12.89 38.31 16.33
C PRO A 461 -13.70 38.40 17.62
N VAL A 462 -15.01 38.57 17.51
CA VAL A 462 -15.92 38.55 18.66
C VAL A 462 -16.18 37.11 19.09
N LEU A 463 -15.60 36.71 20.22
CA LEU A 463 -15.75 35.36 20.78
C LEU A 463 -17.09 35.17 21.49
N THR A 464 -17.80 34.10 21.13
CA THR A 464 -19.04 33.64 21.75
C THR A 464 -18.83 32.52 22.76
N VAL A 465 -17.83 31.67 22.52
CA VAL A 465 -17.32 30.69 23.49
C VAL A 465 -15.82 30.94 23.65
N LYS A 466 -15.36 31.14 24.88
CA LYS A 466 -13.97 31.46 25.20
C LYS A 466 -13.57 30.95 26.58
N ASN A 467 -12.29 31.08 26.89
CA ASN A 467 -11.66 30.73 28.15
C ASN A 467 -11.61 29.23 28.49
N ILE A 468 -10.96 28.94 29.62
CA ILE A 468 -10.87 27.63 30.26
C ILE A 468 -11.28 27.81 31.73
N PRO A 469 -12.38 27.21 32.19
CA PRO A 469 -13.31 26.37 31.43
C PRO A 469 -14.04 27.16 30.33
N PRO A 470 -14.50 26.50 29.25
CA PRO A 470 -15.20 27.17 28.16
C PRO A 470 -16.50 27.81 28.67
N ALA A 471 -16.60 29.12 28.50
CA ALA A 471 -17.74 29.92 28.92
C ALA A 471 -18.34 30.65 27.71
N GLY A 472 -19.68 30.71 27.68
CA GLY A 472 -20.42 31.41 26.63
C GLY A 472 -21.54 30.57 26.00
N GLN A 473 -21.90 30.90 24.76
CA GLN A 473 -23.00 30.28 24.02
C GLN A 473 -22.52 29.83 22.63
N PRO A 474 -22.86 28.61 22.17
CA PRO A 474 -23.66 27.59 22.87
C PRO A 474 -22.93 27.02 24.10
N PRO A 475 -23.67 26.53 25.12
CA PRO A 475 -23.05 26.03 26.34
C PRO A 475 -22.28 24.74 26.06
N VAL A 476 -21.08 24.62 26.63
CA VAL A 476 -20.26 23.40 26.55
C VAL A 476 -20.44 22.61 27.84
N SER A 477 -21.16 21.50 27.79
CA SER A 477 -21.43 20.65 28.96
C SER A 477 -20.26 19.72 29.32
N GLN A 478 -19.48 19.29 28.34
CA GLN A 478 -18.31 18.43 28.52
C GLN A 478 -17.16 18.96 27.66
N GLY A 479 -16.12 19.46 28.31
CA GLY A 479 -14.98 20.08 27.65
C GLY A 479 -13.93 19.09 27.15
N GLY A 480 -13.85 17.89 27.72
CA GLY A 480 -12.75 16.96 27.45
C GLY A 480 -12.76 16.36 26.04
N ILE A 481 -11.65 16.49 25.32
CA ILE A 481 -11.44 16.07 23.93
C ILE A 481 -10.36 14.98 23.89
N TYR A 482 -10.78 13.73 23.98
CA TYR A 482 -9.88 12.56 23.98
C TYR A 482 -9.51 12.07 22.57
N PHE A 483 -10.30 12.46 21.58
CA PHE A 483 -10.10 12.08 20.18
C PHE A 483 -9.94 13.35 19.34
N GLY A 484 -8.71 13.89 19.35
CA GLY A 484 -8.30 15.01 18.51
C GLY A 484 -8.04 14.58 17.06
N ARG A 485 -7.87 15.55 16.18
CA ARG A 485 -7.41 15.34 14.80
C ARG A 485 -5.90 15.49 14.67
N HIS A 486 -5.26 16.07 15.67
CA HIS A 486 -3.85 16.36 15.70
C HIS A 486 -3.20 15.52 16.80
N SER A 487 -2.09 14.88 16.46
CA SER A 487 -1.26 14.12 17.38
C SER A 487 0.20 14.40 17.07
N ASN A 488 1.00 14.56 18.12
CA ASN A 488 2.46 14.62 18.07
C ASN A 488 3.06 13.28 18.56
N ASP A 489 4.40 13.17 18.57
CA ASP A 489 5.11 11.93 18.91
C ASP A 489 4.78 11.36 20.31
N HIS A 490 4.22 12.17 21.22
CA HIS A 490 3.90 11.76 22.59
C HIS A 490 2.40 11.63 22.87
N SER A 491 1.53 11.96 21.91
CA SER A 491 0.06 11.88 22.01
C SER A 491 -0.54 10.80 21.10
N ASP A 492 0.27 9.83 20.69
CA ASP A 492 -0.12 8.67 19.88
C ASP A 492 -1.10 7.72 20.59
N TYR A 493 -1.05 7.69 21.93
CA TYR A 493 -2.02 7.03 22.79
C TYR A 493 -2.03 7.67 24.19
N ALA A 494 -3.17 7.55 24.87
CA ALA A 494 -3.36 7.93 26.26
C ALA A 494 -3.89 6.75 27.09
N LEU A 495 -3.46 6.65 28.34
CA LEU A 495 -3.96 5.69 29.32
C LEU A 495 -4.92 6.43 30.25
N VAL A 496 -6.18 6.05 30.18
CA VAL A 496 -7.28 6.71 30.87
C VAL A 496 -7.92 5.76 31.88
N ASP A 497 -8.76 6.28 32.76
CA ASP A 497 -9.40 5.48 33.84
C ASP A 497 -8.34 4.75 34.70
N SER A 498 -7.25 5.46 35.00
CA SER A 498 -6.20 5.00 35.91
C SER A 498 -6.45 5.53 37.33
N SER A 499 -5.67 5.03 38.30
CA SER A 499 -5.70 5.61 39.66
C SER A 499 -5.13 7.02 39.72
N GLN A 500 -4.37 7.46 38.71
CA GLN A 500 -3.94 8.84 38.56
C GLN A 500 -5.08 9.63 37.89
N ALA A 501 -5.41 10.78 38.48
CA ALA A 501 -6.43 11.66 37.93
C ALA A 501 -5.88 12.43 36.71
N GLU A 502 -6.76 12.64 35.74
CA GLU A 502 -6.47 13.29 34.47
C GLU A 502 -6.69 14.80 34.61
N LEU A 503 -5.83 15.63 34.04
CA LEU A 503 -5.91 17.08 34.19
C LEU A 503 -6.86 17.68 33.14
N ASP A 504 -7.92 18.34 33.60
CA ASP A 504 -8.76 19.17 32.73
C ASP A 504 -8.08 20.53 32.51
N TYR A 505 -7.82 21.26 33.61
CA TYR A 505 -7.12 22.54 33.59
C TYR A 505 -6.65 22.97 34.98
N LEU A 506 -5.68 23.89 35.00
CA LEU A 506 -5.21 24.55 36.21
C LEU A 506 -5.90 25.93 36.33
N ALA A 507 -6.46 26.28 37.48
CA ALA A 507 -6.95 27.62 37.81
C ALA A 507 -6.42 28.03 39.20
N GLU A 508 -7.24 28.58 40.10
CA GLU A 508 -6.86 28.74 41.53
C GLU A 508 -6.64 27.37 42.20
N THR A 509 -7.42 26.38 41.78
CA THR A 509 -7.25 24.97 42.13
C THR A 509 -7.01 24.13 40.87
N THR A 510 -6.42 22.95 41.04
CA THR A 510 -6.26 21.96 39.97
C THR A 510 -7.58 21.24 39.73
N HIS A 511 -8.14 21.36 38.52
CA HIS A 511 -9.34 20.64 38.13
C HIS A 511 -8.94 19.36 37.40
N VAL A 512 -9.45 18.24 37.91
CA VAL A 512 -9.12 16.91 37.43
C VAL A 512 -10.39 16.11 37.16
N THR A 513 -10.25 15.13 36.28
CA THR A 513 -11.32 14.22 35.88
C THR A 513 -10.81 12.78 35.84
N HIS A 514 -11.74 11.85 35.68
CA HIS A 514 -11.46 10.47 35.30
C HIS A 514 -12.32 10.14 34.08
N TRP A 515 -11.72 9.46 33.11
CA TRP A 515 -12.45 8.99 31.95
C TRP A 515 -13.69 8.17 32.32
N SER A 516 -14.85 8.64 31.86
CA SER A 516 -16.16 8.01 32.09
C SER A 516 -16.77 7.41 30.81
N GLY A 517 -16.05 7.49 29.69
CA GLY A 517 -16.52 6.99 28.41
C GLY A 517 -16.45 5.46 28.31
N THR A 518 -17.29 4.88 27.45
CA THR A 518 -17.29 3.44 27.18
C THR A 518 -16.33 3.03 26.06
N SER A 519 -15.72 4.01 25.39
CA SER A 519 -14.78 3.80 24.28
C SER A 519 -13.38 3.53 24.80
N GLY A 520 -12.61 2.69 24.10
CA GLY A 520 -11.25 2.33 24.46
C GLY A 520 -11.08 0.84 24.74
N VAL A 521 -9.82 0.41 24.91
CA VAL A 521 -9.49 -1.01 25.16
C VAL A 521 -9.12 -1.20 26.63
N PRO A 522 -9.92 -1.95 27.42
CA PRO A 522 -9.62 -2.12 28.84
C PRO A 522 -8.38 -3.00 29.05
N LEU A 523 -7.42 -2.50 29.84
CA LEU A 523 -6.14 -3.14 30.17
C LEU A 523 -6.22 -4.05 31.41
N THR A 524 -7.27 -4.87 31.50
CA THR A 524 -7.60 -5.68 32.69
C THR A 524 -6.69 -6.89 32.93
N SER A 525 -5.82 -7.26 31.98
CA SER A 525 -5.01 -8.48 32.07
C SER A 525 -3.57 -8.22 31.66
N ALA A 526 -2.64 -8.97 32.27
CA ALA A 526 -1.20 -8.88 31.98
C ALA A 526 -0.89 -9.11 30.49
N LEU A 527 -1.63 -10.01 29.83
CA LEU A 527 -1.46 -10.27 28.39
C LEU A 527 -1.83 -9.05 27.53
N ARG A 528 -2.89 -8.31 27.89
CA ARG A 528 -3.27 -7.08 27.16
C ARG A 528 -2.23 -6.00 27.36
N LYS A 529 -1.77 -5.79 28.59
CA LYS A 529 -0.70 -4.84 28.91
C LYS A 529 0.54 -5.16 28.08
N LEU A 530 1.05 -6.40 28.16
CA LEU A 530 2.20 -6.85 27.38
C LEU A 530 2.02 -6.62 25.86
N ALA A 531 0.83 -6.88 25.32
CA ALA A 531 0.58 -6.65 23.91
C ALA A 531 0.64 -5.16 23.52
N PHE A 532 0.10 -4.26 24.35
CA PHE A 532 0.22 -2.82 24.12
C PHE A 532 1.63 -2.30 24.39
N THR A 533 2.33 -2.81 25.40
CA THR A 533 3.76 -2.57 25.64
C THR A 533 4.59 -2.87 24.39
N VAL A 534 4.38 -4.02 23.76
CA VAL A 534 5.09 -4.40 22.54
C VAL A 534 4.65 -3.57 21.33
N ARG A 535 3.35 -3.23 21.21
CA ARG A 535 2.83 -2.41 20.10
C ARG A 535 3.46 -1.02 20.10
N PHE A 536 3.38 -0.34 21.23
CA PHE A 536 3.86 1.02 21.41
C PHE A 536 5.38 1.08 21.64
N GLY A 537 6.00 -0.04 22.03
CA GLY A 537 7.41 -0.06 22.42
C GLY A 537 7.65 0.59 23.77
N ASP A 538 6.64 0.55 24.66
CA ASP A 538 6.64 1.28 25.93
C ASP A 538 6.46 0.31 27.11
N ILE A 539 7.54 0.12 27.88
CA ILE A 539 7.61 -0.82 28.99
C ILE A 539 6.84 -0.38 30.25
N ASN A 540 6.37 0.87 30.29
CA ASN A 540 5.67 1.41 31.46
C ASN A 540 4.15 1.16 31.43
N VAL A 541 3.60 0.72 30.28
CA VAL A 541 2.18 0.31 30.11
C VAL A 541 1.87 -0.97 30.89
#